data_AF-A0A2E4UNZ5-F1
#
_entry.id   AF-A0A2E4UNZ5-F1
#
_cell.length_a   1.000
_cell.length_b   1.000
_cell.length_c   1.000
_cell.angle_alpha   90.00
_cell.angle_beta   90.00
_cell.angle_gamma   90.00
#
_symmetry.space_group_name_H-M   'P 1'
#
loop_
_entity.id
_entity.type
_entity.pdbx_description
1 polymer ?
#
loop_
_entity_poly.entity_id
_entity_poly.type
_entity_poly.pdbx_seq_one_letter_code
_entity_poly.pdbx_strand_id
1 'polypeptide(L)'
;NLTFSYVFAEPNPLFVNRLAQYGNFMVLPKHHYRHFHPAYTGRAELDARIDELGFISWMAFIGASQRGRLEESADAPTLDAHRMVRRDLTRIVYERNPYYFKVDPTGQQLPYIDRIDSAIVDSKEVITTMASTGQLDFSAYELRTQDIPLLKLGERGSGIKVHVWTRLHSSDIVIQMNFNAKDTRLAKLYWDFRFRKALSVAIDRMEMNELIYFGRGTPRQVTAHPSSRFYEPWFATAHTGFDPDEANRLLDEMELRDVTGDGLREYPDGSPLTITVEYIDWETPKAINMELVESYWRAVGIDLRQKLVDSGLQNARALSGEMQMTLWHADRVTDILFPQSPDFWVPRRVGADMSSWPDWSRWYQTDGRLGTAPPPVMRQLQLWADELRTTMDEARRTEAGKNILRSNAENIWIIGTVGLAPHPVVLSSRLRGVPANGIWGWDNRWTLSYHPSTWYFEGHRSH
;
A
#
# COMPACT_ATOMS: atom_id res chain seq x y z
N ASN A 1 30.10 -20.11 -15.10
CA ASN A 1 28.77 -20.19 -15.73
C ASN A 1 27.90 -19.09 -15.10
N LEU A 2 27.53 -18.03 -15.86
CA LEU A 2 26.72 -16.90 -15.37
C LEU A 2 25.22 -17.09 -15.68
N THR A 3 24.84 -18.30 -16.08
CA THR A 3 23.47 -18.64 -16.43
C THR A 3 22.80 -19.33 -15.26
N PHE A 4 21.58 -18.90 -14.94
CA PHE A 4 20.66 -19.62 -14.06
C PHE A 4 19.35 -19.82 -14.80
N SER A 5 18.55 -20.78 -14.36
CA SER A 5 17.21 -21.01 -14.88
C SER A 5 16.22 -21.15 -13.72
N TYR A 6 15.01 -20.66 -13.94
CA TYR A 6 13.86 -20.98 -13.11
C TYR A 6 13.03 -22.01 -13.84
N VAL A 7 12.76 -23.15 -13.18
CA VAL A 7 11.88 -24.20 -13.67
C VAL A 7 10.70 -24.26 -12.72
N PHE A 8 9.50 -24.01 -13.23
CA PHE A 8 8.27 -24.04 -12.44
C PHE A 8 7.53 -25.35 -12.71
N ALA A 9 6.97 -25.95 -11.66
CA ALA A 9 6.12 -27.14 -11.79
C ALA A 9 4.81 -26.83 -12.55
N GLU A 10 4.35 -25.58 -12.46
CA GLU A 10 3.15 -25.06 -13.13
C GLU A 10 3.50 -23.79 -13.92
N PRO A 11 2.69 -23.41 -14.93
CA PRO A 11 2.86 -22.14 -15.64
C PRO A 11 2.92 -20.93 -14.69
N ASN A 12 3.96 -20.10 -14.84
CA ASN A 12 4.15 -18.87 -14.08
C ASN A 12 4.52 -17.69 -14.98
N PRO A 13 3.63 -17.30 -15.93
CA PRO A 13 3.92 -16.27 -16.93
C PRO A 13 4.24 -14.90 -16.32
N LEU A 14 3.67 -14.60 -15.14
CA LEU A 14 3.87 -13.32 -14.45
C LEU A 14 5.15 -13.26 -13.63
N PHE A 15 6.00 -14.30 -13.68
CA PHE A 15 7.30 -14.24 -13.02
C PHE A 15 8.17 -13.09 -13.54
N VAL A 16 8.01 -12.70 -14.82
CA VAL A 16 8.66 -11.51 -15.38
C VAL A 16 8.21 -10.23 -14.68
N ASN A 17 6.93 -10.08 -14.36
CA ASN A 17 6.42 -8.95 -13.59
C ASN A 17 6.99 -8.96 -12.17
N ARG A 18 7.11 -10.15 -11.56
CA ARG A 18 7.74 -10.30 -10.23
C ARG A 18 9.20 -9.85 -10.26
N LEU A 19 9.95 -10.27 -11.28
CA LEU A 19 11.34 -9.84 -11.50
C LEU A 19 11.43 -8.33 -11.71
N ALA A 20 10.54 -7.74 -12.52
CA ALA A 20 10.51 -6.30 -12.77
C ALA A 20 10.23 -5.51 -11.49
N GLN A 21 9.27 -5.94 -10.68
CA GLN A 21 8.92 -5.26 -9.44
C GLN A 21 10.01 -5.42 -8.38
N TYR A 22 10.40 -6.66 -8.07
CA TYR A 22 11.26 -6.93 -6.91
C TYR A 22 12.75 -6.81 -7.25
N GLY A 23 13.16 -7.15 -8.48
CA GLY A 23 14.54 -7.03 -8.95
C GLY A 23 15.55 -7.58 -7.95
N ASN A 24 16.47 -6.73 -7.50
CA ASN A 24 17.52 -7.05 -6.54
C ASN A 24 16.99 -7.55 -5.17
N PHE A 25 15.74 -7.27 -4.79
CA PHE A 25 15.17 -7.80 -3.53
C PHE A 25 15.07 -9.33 -3.51
N MET A 26 15.15 -9.99 -4.67
CA MET A 26 15.07 -11.45 -4.77
C MET A 26 16.42 -12.15 -4.70
N VAL A 27 17.53 -11.40 -4.61
CA VAL A 27 18.88 -11.95 -4.54
C VAL A 27 19.60 -11.45 -3.29
N LEU A 28 20.34 -12.35 -2.64
CA LEU A 28 21.14 -12.04 -1.46
C LEU A 28 22.60 -12.45 -1.71
N PRO A 29 23.59 -11.68 -1.22
CA PRO A 29 25.00 -12.02 -1.30
C PRO A 29 25.30 -13.27 -0.46
N LYS A 30 25.26 -14.46 -1.10
CA LYS A 30 25.51 -15.75 -0.45
C LYS A 30 26.80 -15.75 0.38
N HIS A 31 27.87 -15.13 -0.11
CA HIS A 31 29.16 -15.08 0.58
C HIS A 31 29.09 -14.34 1.92
N HIS A 32 28.17 -13.40 2.10
CA HIS A 32 27.92 -12.72 3.36
C HIS A 32 26.88 -13.50 4.20
N TYR A 33 25.69 -13.75 3.66
CA TYR A 33 24.59 -14.32 4.46
C TYR A 33 24.73 -15.81 4.80
N ARG A 34 25.65 -16.54 4.15
CA ARG A 34 25.92 -17.95 4.52
C ARG A 34 26.31 -18.08 5.99
N HIS A 35 26.96 -17.08 6.57
CA HIS A 35 27.41 -17.07 7.97
C HIS A 35 26.26 -16.97 8.99
N PHE A 36 25.05 -16.67 8.50
CA PHE A 36 23.84 -16.48 9.29
C PHE A 36 22.73 -17.46 8.87
N HIS A 37 23.08 -18.57 8.22
CA HIS A 37 22.10 -19.51 7.71
C HIS A 37 22.43 -20.95 8.13
N PRO A 38 21.46 -21.73 8.67
CA PRO A 38 21.72 -23.04 9.28
C PRO A 38 22.20 -24.12 8.30
N ALA A 39 22.01 -23.91 6.99
CA ALA A 39 22.55 -24.80 5.96
C ALA A 39 24.07 -24.67 5.74
N TYR A 40 24.71 -23.61 6.26
CA TYR A 40 26.12 -23.32 6.01
C TYR A 40 26.94 -23.08 7.27
N THR A 41 26.28 -22.77 8.40
CA THR A 41 26.91 -22.51 9.70
C THR A 41 26.38 -23.50 10.73
N GLY A 42 27.28 -24.03 11.57
CA GLY A 42 26.91 -24.99 12.62
C GLY A 42 25.92 -24.38 13.60
N ARG A 43 24.94 -25.18 14.06
CA ARG A 43 23.81 -24.66 14.84
C ARG A 43 24.22 -23.87 16.08
N ALA A 44 25.17 -24.39 16.86
CA ALA A 44 25.67 -23.72 18.07
C ALA A 44 26.35 -22.38 17.77
N GLU A 45 27.14 -22.30 16.68
CA GLU A 45 27.79 -21.05 16.24
C GLU A 45 26.73 -20.04 15.76
N LEU A 46 25.75 -20.51 14.98
CA LEU A 46 24.67 -19.67 14.48
C LEU A 46 23.84 -19.09 15.62
N ASP A 47 23.38 -19.93 16.55
CA ASP A 47 22.55 -19.52 17.67
C ASP A 47 23.32 -18.51 18.54
N ALA A 48 24.59 -18.77 18.87
CA ALA A 48 25.44 -17.83 19.61
C ALA A 48 25.59 -16.47 18.90
N ARG A 49 25.80 -16.47 17.58
CA ARG A 49 25.94 -15.23 16.78
C ARG A 49 24.63 -14.44 16.71
N ILE A 50 23.50 -15.13 16.57
CA ILE A 50 22.18 -14.50 16.52
C ILE A 50 21.78 -13.92 17.87
N ASP A 51 22.12 -14.62 18.96
CA ASP A 51 21.92 -14.15 20.33
C ASP A 51 22.79 -12.93 20.64
N GLU A 52 24.06 -12.91 20.21
CA GLU A 52 24.96 -11.76 20.34
C GLU A 52 24.39 -10.50 19.64
N LEU A 53 23.74 -10.69 18.49
CA LEU A 53 23.05 -9.63 17.75
C LEU A 53 21.68 -9.26 18.35
N GLY A 54 21.21 -9.97 19.38
CA GLY A 54 19.94 -9.69 20.06
C GLY A 54 18.69 -10.08 19.26
N PHE A 55 18.79 -11.01 18.31
CA PHE A 55 17.65 -11.45 17.50
C PHE A 55 17.06 -12.77 17.97
N ILE A 56 15.74 -12.90 17.88
CA ILE A 56 15.04 -14.15 18.22
C ILE A 56 15.28 -15.29 17.21
N SER A 57 15.77 -14.97 16.01
CA SER A 57 16.07 -15.95 14.98
C SER A 57 16.96 -15.36 13.87
N TRP A 58 17.67 -16.24 13.18
CA TRP A 58 18.44 -15.88 11.99
C TRP A 58 17.59 -15.24 10.89
N MET A 59 16.33 -15.66 10.74
CA MET A 59 15.38 -15.09 9.78
C MET A 59 15.05 -13.63 10.12
N ALA A 60 14.86 -13.33 11.41
CA ALA A 60 14.60 -11.98 11.87
C ALA A 60 15.80 -11.06 11.61
N PHE A 61 17.02 -11.53 11.89
CA PHE A 61 18.24 -10.80 11.58
C PHE A 61 18.41 -10.53 10.09
N ILE A 62 18.39 -11.58 9.23
CA ILE A 62 18.56 -11.40 7.78
C ILE A 62 17.48 -10.46 7.22
N GLY A 63 16.23 -10.60 7.65
CA GLY A 63 15.15 -9.72 7.22
C GLY A 63 15.33 -8.27 7.66
N ALA A 64 15.88 -8.01 8.85
CA ALA A 64 16.19 -6.67 9.33
C ALA A 64 17.39 -6.05 8.58
N SER A 65 18.46 -6.83 8.40
CA SER A 65 19.66 -6.46 7.62
C SER A 65 19.30 -6.13 6.16
N GLN A 66 18.54 -6.98 5.47
CA GLN A 66 18.13 -6.74 4.08
C GLN A 66 17.33 -5.43 3.91
N ARG A 67 16.57 -5.02 4.93
CA ARG A 67 15.77 -3.79 4.92
C ARG A 67 16.55 -2.57 5.39
N GLY A 68 17.86 -2.68 5.61
CA GLY A 68 18.70 -1.57 6.06
C GLY A 68 18.35 -1.06 7.45
N ARG A 69 17.72 -1.90 8.30
CA ARG A 69 17.15 -1.46 9.60
C ARG A 69 18.19 -1.40 10.73
N LEU A 70 19.36 -1.98 10.52
CA LEU A 70 20.41 -2.14 11.54
C LEU A 70 21.73 -1.54 11.06
N GLU A 71 22.66 -1.28 11.97
CA GLU A 71 24.00 -0.80 11.62
C GLU A 71 24.76 -1.82 10.76
N GLU A 72 24.67 -3.11 11.12
CA GLU A 72 25.26 -4.26 10.43
C GLU A 72 24.74 -4.44 9.00
N SER A 73 23.66 -3.75 8.62
CA SER A 73 23.24 -3.75 7.22
C SER A 73 24.26 -3.06 6.31
N ALA A 74 25.19 -2.27 6.86
CA ALA A 74 26.28 -1.64 6.11
C ALA A 74 27.35 -2.67 5.67
N ASP A 75 27.41 -3.81 6.34
CA ASP A 75 28.38 -4.87 6.05
C ASP A 75 27.92 -5.77 4.88
N ALA A 76 26.63 -5.71 4.53
CA ALA A 76 26.04 -6.54 3.50
C ALA A 76 26.38 -5.99 2.09
N PRO A 77 27.04 -6.78 1.22
CA PRO A 77 27.31 -6.35 -0.15
C PRO A 77 26.01 -6.16 -0.96
N THR A 78 25.96 -5.13 -1.79
CA THR A 78 24.74 -4.77 -2.54
C THR A 78 24.99 -4.57 -4.03
N LEU A 79 23.93 -4.77 -4.81
CA LEU A 79 23.83 -4.44 -6.24
C LEU A 79 23.19 -3.06 -6.48
N ASP A 80 22.79 -2.36 -5.41
CA ASP A 80 22.15 -1.06 -5.50
C ASP A 80 23.14 0.05 -5.87
N ALA A 81 22.62 1.17 -6.38
CA ALA A 81 23.42 2.30 -6.86
C ALA A 81 24.23 2.97 -5.74
N HIS A 82 23.68 2.96 -4.53
CA HIS A 82 24.32 3.47 -3.33
C HIS A 82 24.30 2.38 -2.26
N ARG A 83 25.45 2.15 -1.62
CA ARG A 83 25.60 1.22 -0.50
C ARG A 83 25.42 1.98 0.81
N MET A 84 24.74 1.38 1.78
CA MET A 84 24.71 1.94 3.13
C MET A 84 26.09 1.76 3.76
N VAL A 85 26.66 2.81 4.34
CA VAL A 85 27.98 2.76 5.00
C VAL A 85 27.90 3.06 6.49
N ARG A 86 26.81 3.70 6.94
CA ARG A 86 26.55 3.98 8.34
C ARG A 86 25.07 4.17 8.58
N ARG A 87 24.59 3.72 9.73
CA ARG A 87 23.28 4.06 10.29
C ARG A 87 23.48 4.41 11.77
N ASP A 88 22.99 5.57 12.17
CA ASP A 88 22.89 5.96 13.58
C ASP A 88 21.45 6.37 13.91
N LEU A 89 21.19 6.90 15.11
CA LEU A 89 19.83 7.28 15.54
C LEU A 89 19.25 8.47 14.74
N THR A 90 20.11 9.28 14.11
CA THR A 90 19.74 10.54 13.47
C THR A 90 19.89 10.53 11.95
N ARG A 91 20.62 9.56 11.39
CA ARG A 91 20.87 9.50 9.94
C ARG A 91 21.25 8.11 9.45
N ILE A 92 21.03 7.93 8.15
CA ILE A 92 21.57 6.83 7.36
C ILE A 92 22.43 7.44 6.26
N VAL A 93 23.69 7.01 6.17
CA VAL A 93 24.64 7.48 5.16
C VAL A 93 24.82 6.40 4.11
N TYR A 94 24.67 6.81 2.86
CA TYR A 94 24.95 5.98 1.70
C TYR A 94 26.04 6.62 0.83
N GLU A 95 26.91 5.79 0.29
CA GLU A 95 27.93 6.17 -0.69
C GLU A 95 27.64 5.49 -2.02
N ARG A 96 28.11 6.07 -3.13
CA ARG A 96 28.06 5.43 -4.44
C ARG A 96 28.65 4.04 -4.35
N ASN A 97 28.03 3.08 -5.02
CA ASN A 97 28.58 1.75 -5.16
C ASN A 97 29.66 1.78 -6.26
N PRO A 98 30.95 1.62 -5.93
CA PRO A 98 32.02 1.65 -6.93
C PRO A 98 31.94 0.49 -7.92
N TYR A 99 31.17 -0.54 -7.61
CA TYR A 99 30.89 -1.69 -8.48
C TYR A 99 29.50 -1.63 -9.12
N TYR A 100 28.82 -0.48 -9.12
CA TYR A 100 27.54 -0.35 -9.79
C TYR A 100 27.71 -0.61 -11.29
N PHE A 101 26.87 -1.50 -11.81
CA PHE A 101 27.07 -2.12 -13.11
C PHE A 101 26.44 -1.35 -14.28
N LYS A 102 25.80 -0.20 -14.02
CA LYS A 102 25.15 0.61 -15.04
C LYS A 102 26.00 1.82 -15.41
N VAL A 103 26.04 2.10 -16.70
CA VAL A 103 26.70 3.28 -17.29
C VAL A 103 25.69 4.08 -18.09
N ASP A 104 25.97 5.35 -18.30
CA ASP A 104 25.24 6.17 -19.26
C ASP A 104 25.71 5.92 -20.71
N PRO A 105 25.06 6.51 -21.74
CA PRO A 105 25.46 6.35 -23.13
C PRO A 105 26.87 6.82 -23.50
N THR A 106 27.51 7.65 -22.66
CA THR A 106 28.89 8.12 -22.85
C THR A 106 29.93 7.21 -22.16
N GLY A 107 29.46 6.21 -21.40
CA GLY A 107 30.30 5.30 -20.63
C GLY A 107 30.60 5.76 -19.21
N GLN A 108 30.01 6.86 -18.73
CA GLN A 108 30.18 7.30 -17.35
C GLN A 108 29.44 6.34 -16.41
N GLN A 109 30.14 5.84 -15.39
CA GLN A 109 29.56 4.95 -14.39
C GLN A 109 28.56 5.70 -13.50
N LEU A 110 27.36 5.15 -13.37
CA LEU A 110 26.32 5.63 -12.45
C LEU A 110 26.59 5.13 -11.02
N PRO A 111 25.96 5.71 -9.99
CA PRO A 111 25.15 6.92 -10.00
C PRO A 111 25.98 8.20 -10.21
N TYR A 112 25.36 9.31 -10.63
CA TYR A 112 26.06 10.59 -10.68
C TYR A 112 26.23 11.23 -9.29
N ILE A 113 25.29 11.01 -8.37
CA ILE A 113 25.37 11.49 -7.00
C ILE A 113 26.28 10.57 -6.18
N ASP A 114 27.32 11.12 -5.55
CA ASP A 114 28.32 10.33 -4.82
C ASP A 114 27.87 9.87 -3.44
N ARG A 115 27.04 10.66 -2.76
CA ARG A 115 26.65 10.43 -1.36
C ARG A 115 25.22 10.87 -1.10
N ILE A 116 24.52 10.11 -0.27
CA ILE A 116 23.18 10.43 0.23
C ILE A 116 23.24 10.39 1.75
N ASP A 117 22.93 11.51 2.39
CA ASP A 117 22.70 11.59 3.83
C ASP A 117 21.18 11.67 4.07
N SER A 118 20.60 10.55 4.50
CA SER A 118 19.17 10.45 4.81
C SER A 118 18.95 10.74 6.29
N ALA A 119 18.32 11.87 6.62
CA ALA A 119 18.00 12.22 8.00
C ALA A 119 16.87 11.34 8.55
N ILE A 120 17.02 10.89 9.79
CA ILE A 120 15.96 10.26 10.58
C ILE A 120 15.34 11.38 11.41
N VAL A 121 14.05 11.63 11.17
CA VAL A 121 13.32 12.77 11.73
C VAL A 121 12.08 12.26 12.44
N ASP A 122 11.81 12.79 13.64
CA ASP A 122 10.80 12.25 14.55
C ASP A 122 9.34 12.53 14.13
N SER A 123 9.09 13.43 13.18
CA SER A 123 7.73 13.75 12.73
C SER A 123 7.66 14.22 11.28
N LYS A 124 6.50 14.01 10.65
CA LYS A 124 6.20 14.46 9.28
C LYS A 124 6.18 15.99 9.20
N GLU A 125 5.74 16.68 10.24
CA GLU A 125 5.71 18.15 10.34
C GLU A 125 7.11 18.76 10.25
N VAL A 126 8.09 18.14 10.92
CA VAL A 126 9.50 18.59 10.84
C VAL A 126 10.06 18.31 9.44
N ILE A 127 9.77 17.15 8.84
CA ILE A 127 10.18 16.84 7.46
C ILE A 127 9.63 17.88 6.48
N THR A 128 8.33 18.21 6.59
CA THR A 128 7.69 19.24 5.76
C THR A 128 8.33 20.60 5.95
N THR A 129 8.66 20.98 7.19
CA THR A 129 9.36 22.24 7.49
C THR A 129 10.75 22.28 6.84
N MET A 130 11.54 21.23 7.02
CA MET A 130 12.86 21.11 6.39
C MET A 130 12.78 21.16 4.86
N ALA A 131 11.79 20.49 4.27
CA ALA A 131 11.55 20.52 2.83
C ALA A 131 11.18 21.93 2.34
N SER A 132 10.25 22.63 3.01
CA SER A 132 9.81 23.98 2.63
C SER A 132 10.90 25.05 2.78
N THR A 133 11.88 24.82 3.65
CA THR A 133 13.00 25.74 3.93
C THR A 133 14.27 25.41 3.17
N GLY A 134 14.24 24.41 2.27
CA GLY A 134 15.39 24.05 1.44
C GLY A 134 16.51 23.30 2.16
N GLN A 135 16.23 22.73 3.33
CA GLN A 135 17.20 21.91 4.08
C GLN A 135 17.34 20.49 3.51
N LEU A 136 16.39 20.05 2.68
CA LEU A 136 16.42 18.74 2.01
C LEU A 136 16.60 18.93 0.49
N ASP A 137 17.54 18.19 -0.09
CA ASP A 137 17.74 18.20 -1.54
C ASP A 137 16.68 17.39 -2.30
N PHE A 138 16.03 16.43 -1.64
CA PHE A 138 14.89 15.66 -2.15
C PHE A 138 13.99 15.22 -0.98
N SER A 139 12.68 15.38 -1.11
CA SER A 139 11.69 14.86 -0.17
C SER A 139 10.35 14.60 -0.87
N ALA A 140 9.74 13.45 -0.60
CA ALA A 140 8.45 13.07 -1.19
C ALA A 140 7.71 12.06 -0.31
N TYR A 141 8.42 11.01 0.13
CA TYR A 141 7.84 9.83 0.78
C TYR A 141 6.95 10.14 1.99
N GLU A 142 7.41 11.00 2.89
CA GLU A 142 6.70 11.36 4.11
C GLU A 142 5.84 12.62 3.96
N LEU A 143 5.86 13.28 2.79
CA LEU A 143 5.10 14.50 2.56
C LEU A 143 3.63 14.20 2.26
N ARG A 144 2.74 15.04 2.77
CA ARG A 144 1.30 14.87 2.62
C ARG A 144 0.74 15.85 1.61
N THR A 145 -0.42 15.51 1.05
CA THR A 145 -1.15 16.38 0.13
C THR A 145 -1.42 17.75 0.75
N GLN A 146 -1.79 17.78 2.03
CA GLN A 146 -2.09 18.99 2.80
C GLN A 146 -0.90 19.95 2.91
N ASP A 147 0.33 19.44 2.75
CA ASP A 147 1.55 20.25 2.84
C ASP A 147 1.81 21.05 1.55
N ILE A 148 1.12 20.76 0.43
CA ILE A 148 1.35 21.41 -0.88
C ILE A 148 1.35 22.95 -0.80
N PRO A 149 0.38 23.64 -0.15
CA PRO A 149 0.39 25.09 -0.08
C PRO A 149 1.63 25.67 0.62
N LEU A 150 2.05 25.07 1.74
CA LEU A 150 3.25 25.48 2.47
C LEU A 150 4.51 25.24 1.63
N LEU A 151 4.62 24.08 0.98
CA LEU A 151 5.73 23.76 0.10
C LEU A 151 5.80 24.74 -1.08
N LYS A 152 4.66 25.09 -1.68
CA LYS A 152 4.56 26.09 -2.76
C LYS A 152 4.88 27.50 -2.31
N LEU A 153 4.63 27.85 -1.06
CA LEU A 153 5.11 29.10 -0.47
C LEU A 153 6.65 29.09 -0.37
N GLY A 154 7.24 27.99 0.11
CA GLY A 154 8.68 27.80 0.20
C GLY A 154 9.40 27.87 -1.16
N GLU A 155 8.76 27.39 -2.23
CA GLU A 155 9.27 27.47 -3.62
C GLU A 155 9.62 28.90 -4.06
N ARG A 156 9.00 29.94 -3.45
CA ARG A 156 9.24 31.34 -3.81
C ARG A 156 10.60 31.91 -3.35
N GLY A 157 11.29 31.25 -2.42
CA GLY A 157 12.52 31.83 -1.83
C GLY A 157 13.51 30.84 -1.24
N SER A 158 13.12 29.59 -0.97
CA SER A 158 13.97 28.61 -0.28
C SER A 158 14.89 27.81 -1.22
N GLY A 159 15.01 28.20 -2.49
CA GLY A 159 15.84 27.49 -3.46
C GLY A 159 15.39 26.05 -3.72
N ILE A 160 14.09 25.77 -3.62
CA ILE A 160 13.47 24.47 -3.93
C ILE A 160 12.58 24.57 -5.17
N LYS A 161 12.20 23.42 -5.72
CA LYS A 161 11.08 23.25 -6.65
C LYS A 161 10.12 22.22 -6.06
N VAL A 162 8.83 22.40 -6.32
CA VAL A 162 7.77 21.52 -5.85
C VAL A 162 7.01 21.00 -7.07
N HIS A 163 7.25 19.74 -7.41
CA HIS A 163 6.41 19.02 -8.37
C HIS A 163 5.18 18.46 -7.66
N VAL A 164 4.06 18.42 -8.37
CA VAL A 164 2.82 17.80 -7.87
C VAL A 164 2.52 16.65 -8.81
N TRP A 165 2.97 15.47 -8.42
CA TRP A 165 2.75 14.22 -9.14
C TRP A 165 1.37 13.66 -8.83
N THR A 166 0.92 12.68 -9.61
CA THR A 166 -0.36 11.98 -9.39
C THR A 166 -0.08 10.66 -8.68
N ARG A 167 -0.80 10.35 -7.59
CA ARG A 167 -0.72 9.02 -6.98
C ARG A 167 -1.29 7.97 -7.93
N LEU A 168 -0.70 6.78 -7.96
CA LEU A 168 -1.25 5.66 -8.75
C LEU A 168 -2.49 5.03 -8.14
N HIS A 169 -2.75 5.32 -6.86
CA HIS A 169 -3.83 4.66 -6.13
C HIS A 169 -5.17 4.91 -6.82
N SER A 170 -5.92 3.84 -7.09
CA SER A 170 -7.28 3.99 -7.59
C SER A 170 -8.24 4.51 -6.51
N SER A 171 -7.83 4.45 -5.24
CA SER A 171 -8.45 5.09 -4.09
C SER A 171 -7.40 5.25 -2.98
N ASP A 172 -7.25 6.43 -2.39
CA ASP A 172 -6.33 6.67 -1.27
C ASP A 172 -6.83 6.03 0.03
N ILE A 173 -8.14 5.79 0.13
CA ILE A 173 -8.75 5.00 1.21
C ILE A 173 -9.55 3.86 0.60
N VAL A 174 -9.19 2.64 0.96
CA VAL A 174 -9.97 1.43 0.69
C VAL A 174 -10.46 0.92 2.02
N ILE A 175 -11.75 1.08 2.28
CA ILE A 175 -12.39 0.57 3.50
C ILE A 175 -12.73 -0.90 3.29
N GLN A 176 -12.32 -1.73 4.25
CA GLN A 176 -12.34 -3.18 4.16
C GLN A 176 -13.12 -3.76 5.35
N MET A 177 -14.27 -4.38 5.05
CA MET A 177 -15.11 -5.07 6.02
C MET A 177 -14.64 -6.51 6.19
N ASN A 178 -14.56 -7.01 7.43
CA ASN A 178 -14.26 -8.41 7.68
C ASN A 178 -15.52 -9.28 7.51
N PHE A 179 -15.70 -9.88 6.33
CA PHE A 179 -16.80 -10.81 6.03
C PHE A 179 -16.73 -12.13 6.82
N ASN A 180 -15.63 -12.37 7.54
CA ASN A 180 -15.46 -13.46 8.49
C ASN A 180 -15.39 -12.95 9.93
N ALA A 181 -16.01 -11.79 10.23
CA ALA A 181 -16.04 -11.23 11.58
C ALA A 181 -16.57 -12.26 12.59
N LYS A 182 -15.94 -12.30 13.77
CA LYS A 182 -16.33 -13.19 14.87
C LYS A 182 -17.76 -12.92 15.36
N ASP A 183 -18.21 -11.66 15.32
CA ASP A 183 -19.62 -11.34 15.52
C ASP A 183 -20.41 -11.70 14.26
N THR A 184 -21.18 -12.79 14.36
CA THR A 184 -21.98 -13.30 13.24
C THR A 184 -23.09 -12.35 12.78
N ARG A 185 -23.57 -11.42 13.64
CA ARG A 185 -24.54 -10.40 13.24
C ARG A 185 -23.88 -9.37 12.34
N LEU A 186 -22.68 -8.93 12.71
CA LEU A 186 -21.89 -8.02 11.90
C LEU A 186 -21.45 -8.66 10.58
N ALA A 187 -21.03 -9.94 10.59
CA ALA A 187 -20.67 -10.66 9.37
C ALA A 187 -21.86 -10.79 8.40
N LYS A 188 -23.07 -11.05 8.92
CA LYS A 188 -24.31 -11.05 8.11
C LYS A 188 -24.59 -9.67 7.52
N LEU A 189 -24.40 -8.62 8.32
CA LEU A 189 -24.60 -7.24 7.90
C LEU A 189 -23.64 -6.86 6.77
N TYR A 190 -22.34 -7.14 6.93
CA TYR A 190 -21.35 -6.92 5.88
C TYR A 190 -21.63 -7.75 4.62
N TRP A 191 -22.17 -8.97 4.76
CA TRP A 191 -22.55 -9.80 3.63
C TRP A 191 -23.77 -9.27 2.84
N ASP A 192 -24.65 -8.48 3.47
CA ASP A 192 -25.77 -7.86 2.78
C ASP A 192 -25.30 -6.71 1.88
N PHE A 193 -25.62 -6.81 0.58
CA PHE A 193 -25.28 -5.78 -0.40
C PHE A 193 -25.90 -4.42 -0.06
N ARG A 194 -27.11 -4.40 0.51
CA ARG A 194 -27.80 -3.15 0.87
C ARG A 194 -26.99 -2.35 1.87
N PHE A 195 -26.38 -3.02 2.85
CA PHE A 195 -25.52 -2.37 3.83
C PHE A 195 -24.28 -1.75 3.18
N ARG A 196 -23.57 -2.51 2.33
CA ARG A 196 -22.36 -2.01 1.64
C ARG A 196 -22.69 -0.85 0.70
N LYS A 197 -23.84 -0.93 0.00
CA LYS A 197 -24.35 0.17 -0.82
C LYS A 197 -24.67 1.39 0.03
N ALA A 198 -25.39 1.24 1.14
CA ALA A 198 -25.72 2.34 2.05
C ALA A 198 -24.46 3.05 2.57
N LEU A 199 -23.47 2.30 3.05
CA LEU A 199 -22.19 2.85 3.47
C LEU A 199 -21.45 3.58 2.34
N SER A 200 -21.52 3.06 1.12
CA SER A 200 -20.86 3.69 -0.03
C SER A 200 -21.55 4.99 -0.45
N VAL A 201 -22.88 5.01 -0.59
CA VAL A 201 -23.61 6.21 -1.04
C VAL A 201 -23.76 7.27 0.04
N ALA A 202 -23.54 6.92 1.32
CA ALA A 202 -23.43 7.91 2.39
C ALA A 202 -22.16 8.75 2.31
N ILE A 203 -21.12 8.35 1.56
CA ILE A 203 -19.85 9.09 1.51
C ILE A 203 -19.89 10.20 0.46
N ASP A 204 -19.77 11.46 0.88
CA ASP A 204 -19.57 12.59 -0.05
C ASP A 204 -18.10 12.66 -0.52
N ARG A 205 -17.83 11.93 -1.60
CA ARG A 205 -16.51 11.89 -2.24
C ARG A 205 -16.13 13.21 -2.90
N MET A 206 -17.11 14.03 -3.31
CA MET A 206 -16.85 15.34 -3.91
C MET A 206 -16.35 16.31 -2.83
N GLU A 207 -17.05 16.39 -1.70
CA GLU A 207 -16.62 17.19 -0.54
C GLU A 207 -15.25 16.74 -0.04
N MET A 208 -15.01 15.43 0.09
CA MET A 208 -13.68 14.91 0.44
C MET A 208 -12.60 15.39 -0.53
N ASN A 209 -12.88 15.37 -1.84
CA ASN A 209 -11.95 15.82 -2.87
C ASN A 209 -11.62 17.31 -2.75
N GLU A 210 -12.63 18.16 -2.52
CA GLU A 210 -12.43 19.60 -2.36
C GLU A 210 -11.63 19.93 -1.08
N LEU A 211 -12.03 19.36 0.07
CA LEU A 211 -11.44 19.70 1.36
C LEU A 211 -10.02 19.15 1.55
N ILE A 212 -9.78 17.89 1.16
CA ILE A 212 -8.54 17.17 1.48
C ILE A 212 -7.54 17.25 0.32
N TYR A 213 -8.04 17.25 -0.92
CA TYR A 213 -7.23 17.09 -2.13
C TYR A 213 -7.26 18.32 -3.05
N PHE A 214 -7.85 19.44 -2.58
CA PHE A 214 -7.94 20.71 -3.31
C PHE A 214 -8.61 20.58 -4.68
N GLY A 215 -9.60 19.69 -4.81
CA GLY A 215 -10.31 19.42 -6.06
C GLY A 215 -9.47 18.68 -7.11
N ARG A 216 -8.28 18.17 -6.76
CA ARG A 216 -7.31 17.57 -7.71
C ARG A 216 -7.24 16.05 -7.67
N GLY A 217 -7.96 15.40 -6.76
CA GLY A 217 -8.19 13.97 -6.82
C GLY A 217 -9.39 13.63 -7.71
N THR A 218 -9.72 12.34 -7.78
CA THR A 218 -10.86 11.82 -8.54
C THR A 218 -11.80 11.07 -7.59
N PRO A 219 -13.01 11.58 -7.31
CA PRO A 219 -14.08 10.86 -6.62
C PRO A 219 -14.43 9.56 -7.37
N ARG A 220 -14.16 8.40 -6.77
CA ARG A 220 -14.33 7.10 -7.45
C ARG A 220 -14.37 5.90 -6.50
N GLN A 221 -14.87 4.78 -7.00
CA GLN A 221 -14.63 3.47 -6.42
C GLN A 221 -13.25 2.91 -6.76
N VAL A 222 -12.82 2.01 -5.88
CA VAL A 222 -11.61 1.22 -6.00
C VAL A 222 -11.74 0.20 -7.14
N THR A 223 -10.81 0.26 -8.08
CA THR A 223 -10.71 -0.63 -9.25
C THR A 223 -9.28 -0.58 -9.80
N ALA A 224 -9.00 -1.09 -11.00
CA ALA A 224 -7.71 -0.90 -11.64
C ALA A 224 -7.42 0.58 -11.98
N HIS A 225 -6.14 0.92 -12.13
CA HIS A 225 -5.71 2.24 -12.60
C HIS A 225 -6.21 2.46 -14.05
N PRO A 226 -6.60 3.68 -14.48
CA PRO A 226 -7.16 3.90 -15.82
C PRO A 226 -6.26 3.49 -17.00
N SER A 227 -4.95 3.39 -16.79
CA SER A 227 -4.00 2.89 -17.81
C SER A 227 -3.94 1.37 -17.91
N SER A 228 -4.65 0.65 -17.04
CA SER A 228 -4.64 -0.80 -16.95
C SER A 228 -5.56 -1.43 -17.99
N ARG A 229 -5.15 -2.57 -18.57
CA ARG A 229 -6.01 -3.33 -19.50
C ARG A 229 -7.28 -3.87 -18.84
N PHE A 230 -7.26 -4.00 -17.52
CA PHE A 230 -8.37 -4.54 -16.72
C PHE A 230 -9.41 -3.47 -16.37
N TYR A 231 -9.12 -2.20 -16.66
CA TYR A 231 -10.00 -1.08 -16.32
C TYR A 231 -11.20 -0.99 -17.25
N GLU A 232 -12.37 -0.77 -16.65
CA GLU A 232 -13.57 -0.31 -17.35
C GLU A 232 -14.13 0.92 -16.61
N PRO A 233 -14.51 2.00 -17.30
CA PRO A 233 -14.92 3.25 -16.64
C PRO A 233 -16.02 3.08 -15.60
N TRP A 234 -17.00 2.23 -15.88
CA TRP A 234 -18.14 2.02 -14.99
C TRP A 234 -17.76 1.36 -13.66
N PHE A 235 -16.65 0.61 -13.60
CA PHE A 235 -16.14 0.06 -12.33
C PHE A 235 -15.76 1.17 -11.35
N ALA A 236 -15.26 2.30 -11.84
CA ALA A 236 -14.85 3.43 -11.01
C ALA A 236 -16.02 4.27 -10.52
N THR A 237 -17.21 4.17 -11.12
CA THR A 237 -18.38 4.99 -10.78
C THR A 237 -19.49 4.20 -10.07
N ALA A 238 -19.36 2.87 -10.00
CA ALA A 238 -20.35 2.01 -9.36
C ALA A 238 -20.62 2.44 -7.91
N HIS A 239 -21.89 2.76 -7.59
CA HIS A 239 -22.33 3.12 -6.23
C HIS A 239 -21.54 4.26 -5.57
N THR A 240 -21.09 5.23 -6.37
CA THR A 240 -20.34 6.40 -5.89
C THR A 240 -21.19 7.64 -5.63
N GLY A 241 -22.44 7.67 -6.12
CA GLY A 241 -23.35 8.80 -5.94
C GLY A 241 -23.61 9.06 -4.46
N PHE A 242 -23.45 10.32 -4.03
CA PHE A 242 -23.76 10.74 -2.68
C PHE A 242 -25.26 10.90 -2.52
N ASP A 243 -25.87 10.02 -1.72
CA ASP A 243 -27.32 9.96 -1.48
C ASP A 243 -27.60 9.41 -0.08
N PRO A 244 -27.55 10.28 0.96
CA PRO A 244 -27.88 9.90 2.33
C PRO A 244 -29.32 9.39 2.51
N ASP A 245 -30.26 9.82 1.68
CA ASP A 245 -31.66 9.40 1.77
C ASP A 245 -31.80 7.94 1.31
N GLU A 246 -31.15 7.57 0.19
CA GLU A 246 -31.04 6.18 -0.24
C GLU A 246 -30.29 5.33 0.80
N ALA A 247 -29.23 5.86 1.42
CA ALA A 247 -28.54 5.16 2.50
C ALA A 247 -29.48 4.85 3.67
N ASN A 248 -30.22 5.85 4.16
CA ASN A 248 -31.20 5.68 5.24
C ASN A 248 -32.28 4.66 4.87
N ARG A 249 -32.83 4.75 3.65
CA ARG A 249 -33.85 3.83 3.15
C ARG A 249 -33.35 2.38 3.14
N LEU A 250 -32.12 2.15 2.66
CA LEU A 250 -31.51 0.82 2.64
C LEU A 250 -31.28 0.27 4.06
N LEU A 251 -30.87 1.11 5.00
CA LEU A 251 -30.67 0.72 6.40
C LEU A 251 -32.01 0.42 7.10
N ASP A 252 -33.08 1.17 6.79
CA ASP A 252 -34.44 0.92 7.30
C ASP A 252 -35.02 -0.42 6.81
N GLU A 253 -34.78 -0.78 5.55
CA GLU A 253 -35.15 -2.09 4.97
C GLU A 253 -34.43 -3.28 5.63
N MET A 254 -33.35 -3.00 6.37
CA MET A 254 -32.60 -3.97 7.16
C MET A 254 -33.02 -3.97 8.63
N GLU A 255 -34.06 -3.20 8.98
CA GLU A 255 -34.58 -3.04 10.34
C GLU A 255 -33.55 -2.50 11.34
N LEU A 256 -32.50 -1.82 10.84
CA LEU A 256 -31.58 -1.07 11.67
C LEU A 256 -32.24 0.27 11.99
N ARG A 257 -32.60 0.52 13.24
CA ARG A 257 -33.36 1.72 13.63
C ARG A 257 -32.77 2.31 14.89
N ASP A 258 -32.84 3.64 15.00
CA ASP A 258 -32.58 4.33 16.26
C ASP A 258 -33.78 4.13 17.19
N VAL A 259 -33.66 3.19 18.11
CA VAL A 259 -34.69 2.89 19.12
C VAL A 259 -34.42 3.59 20.44
N THR A 260 -33.23 4.16 20.63
CA THR A 260 -32.82 4.83 21.87
C THR A 260 -32.98 6.35 21.82
N GLY A 261 -33.14 6.91 20.62
CA GLY A 261 -33.27 8.33 20.35
C GLY A 261 -31.94 9.10 20.40
N ASP A 262 -30.80 8.41 20.31
CA ASP A 262 -29.47 9.02 20.39
C ASP A 262 -28.89 9.40 19.00
N GLY A 263 -29.65 9.15 17.93
CA GLY A 263 -29.26 9.40 16.55
C GLY A 263 -28.46 8.27 15.91
N LEU A 264 -28.22 7.16 16.61
CA LEU A 264 -27.51 5.99 16.11
C LEU A 264 -28.47 4.81 15.97
N ARG A 265 -28.25 3.97 14.96
CA ARG A 265 -29.07 2.79 14.68
C ARG A 265 -28.59 1.62 15.53
N GLU A 266 -29.52 0.85 16.06
CA GLU A 266 -29.27 -0.43 16.71
C GLU A 266 -29.53 -1.62 15.76
N TYR A 267 -29.07 -2.79 16.17
CA TYR A 267 -29.52 -4.05 15.57
C TYR A 267 -31.02 -4.28 15.81
N PRO A 268 -31.68 -5.16 15.04
CA PRO A 268 -33.10 -5.47 15.24
C PRO A 268 -33.44 -6.05 16.62
N ASP A 269 -32.44 -6.59 17.33
CA ASP A 269 -32.57 -7.07 18.71
C ASP A 269 -32.46 -5.95 19.77
N GLY A 270 -32.29 -4.69 19.35
CA GLY A 270 -32.13 -3.51 20.20
C GLY A 270 -30.72 -3.32 20.75
N SER A 271 -29.75 -4.17 20.39
CA SER A 271 -28.38 -4.00 20.84
C SER A 271 -27.60 -2.97 20.00
N PRO A 272 -26.60 -2.27 20.58
CA PRO A 272 -25.85 -1.25 19.86
C PRO A 272 -25.12 -1.79 18.63
N LEU A 273 -25.21 -1.08 17.50
CA LEU A 273 -24.40 -1.30 16.30
C LEU A 273 -23.23 -0.32 16.28
N THR A 274 -22.13 -0.71 16.93
CA THR A 274 -20.86 0.01 16.87
C THR A 274 -19.83 -0.78 16.08
N ILE A 275 -19.17 -0.12 15.12
CA ILE A 275 -18.15 -0.70 14.26
C ILE A 275 -16.81 -0.04 14.57
N THR A 276 -15.78 -0.83 14.86
CA THR A 276 -14.41 -0.34 15.02
C THR A 276 -13.60 -0.54 13.74
N VAL A 277 -12.99 0.54 13.25
CA VAL A 277 -11.98 0.50 12.18
C VAL A 277 -10.59 0.67 12.78
N GLU A 278 -9.74 -0.33 12.55
CA GLU A 278 -8.36 -0.36 13.05
C GLU A 278 -7.38 -0.17 11.88
N TYR A 279 -6.43 0.77 12.00
CA TYR A 279 -5.48 1.05 10.91
C TYR A 279 -4.21 1.77 11.37
N ILE A 280 -3.21 1.84 10.48
CA ILE A 280 -2.02 2.71 10.62
C ILE A 280 -2.14 3.94 9.71
N ASP A 281 -1.61 5.08 10.15
CA ASP A 281 -1.63 6.31 9.35
C ASP A 281 -0.34 6.49 8.51
N TRP A 282 -0.34 5.93 7.30
CA TRP A 282 0.83 5.88 6.42
C TRP A 282 0.50 6.17 4.94
N GLU A 283 1.45 6.82 4.24
CA GLU A 283 1.48 7.29 2.83
C GLU A 283 0.37 8.23 2.34
N THR A 284 -0.87 7.97 2.75
CA THR A 284 -2.09 8.70 2.38
C THR A 284 -2.68 9.37 3.61
N PRO A 285 -3.47 10.45 3.46
CA PRO A 285 -4.02 11.19 4.61
C PRO A 285 -5.19 10.44 5.29
N LYS A 286 -4.92 9.30 5.94
CA LYS A 286 -5.97 8.36 6.38
C LYS A 286 -6.84 8.93 7.48
N ALA A 287 -6.24 9.55 8.49
CA ALA A 287 -6.97 10.11 9.64
C ALA A 287 -8.06 11.10 9.21
N ILE A 288 -7.69 12.16 8.49
CA ILE A 288 -8.64 13.19 8.04
C ILE A 288 -9.72 12.65 7.07
N ASN A 289 -9.38 11.69 6.20
CA ASN A 289 -10.41 11.06 5.36
C ASN A 289 -11.41 10.26 6.20
N MET A 290 -10.92 9.53 7.20
CA MET A 290 -11.79 8.70 8.04
C MET A 290 -12.61 9.51 9.04
N GLU A 291 -12.15 10.69 9.47
CA GLU A 291 -12.96 11.66 10.21
C GLU A 291 -14.19 12.09 9.39
N LEU A 292 -14.01 12.39 8.09
CA LEU A 292 -15.14 12.70 7.20
C LEU A 292 -16.05 11.48 7.00
N VAL A 293 -15.50 10.29 6.76
CA VAL A 293 -16.30 9.06 6.64
C VAL A 293 -17.10 8.77 7.91
N GLU A 294 -16.51 8.95 9.09
CA GLU A 294 -17.20 8.81 10.38
C GLU A 294 -18.35 9.81 10.50
N SER A 295 -18.13 11.07 10.11
CA SER A 295 -19.18 12.10 10.10
C SER A 295 -20.34 11.73 9.17
N TYR A 296 -20.03 11.32 7.93
CA TYR A 296 -21.03 10.92 6.95
C TYR A 296 -21.84 9.70 7.37
N TRP A 297 -21.17 8.69 7.93
CA TRP A 297 -21.83 7.48 8.42
C TRP A 297 -22.67 7.75 9.67
N ARG A 298 -22.20 8.63 10.57
CA ARG A 298 -22.99 9.10 11.71
C ARG A 298 -24.25 9.84 11.27
N ALA A 299 -24.21 10.61 10.18
CA ALA A 299 -25.38 11.30 9.63
C ALA A 299 -26.49 10.36 9.14
N VAL A 300 -26.16 9.10 8.84
CA VAL A 300 -27.14 8.03 8.51
C VAL A 300 -27.30 7.03 9.66
N GLY A 301 -26.83 7.38 10.86
CA GLY A 301 -26.98 6.63 12.10
C GLY A 301 -26.03 5.44 12.29
N ILE A 302 -24.90 5.37 11.58
CA ILE A 302 -23.90 4.31 11.78
C ILE A 302 -22.78 4.81 12.69
N ASP A 303 -22.56 4.12 13.82
CA ASP A 303 -21.49 4.45 14.77
C ASP A 303 -20.16 3.80 14.39
N LEU A 304 -19.32 4.55 13.68
CA LEU A 304 -17.93 4.16 13.37
C LEU A 304 -16.98 4.70 14.44
N ARG A 305 -16.09 3.84 14.96
CA ARG A 305 -15.04 4.20 15.92
C ARG A 305 -13.67 3.91 15.32
N GLN A 306 -12.82 4.92 15.28
CA GLN A 306 -11.47 4.79 14.76
C GLN A 306 -10.49 4.38 15.84
N LYS A 307 -9.53 3.51 15.49
CA LYS A 307 -8.45 3.11 16.38
C LYS A 307 -7.14 2.99 15.61
N LEU A 308 -6.25 3.96 15.82
CA LEU A 308 -4.90 3.90 15.30
C LEU A 308 -4.10 2.87 16.12
N VAL A 309 -3.41 1.98 15.42
CA VAL A 309 -2.57 0.93 16.00
C VAL A 309 -1.19 0.93 15.36
N ASP A 310 -0.22 0.23 15.96
CA ASP A 310 1.07 0.00 15.31
C ASP A 310 0.97 -1.14 14.28
N SER A 311 1.89 -1.14 13.30
CA SER A 311 1.90 -2.11 12.20
C SER A 311 1.98 -3.59 12.62
N GLY A 312 2.70 -3.89 13.70
CA GLY A 312 2.83 -5.23 14.27
C GLY A 312 1.52 -5.69 14.91
N LEU A 313 0.89 -4.84 15.72
CA LEU A 313 -0.43 -5.13 16.29
C LEU A 313 -1.50 -5.28 15.22
N GLN A 314 -1.54 -4.39 14.23
CA GLN A 314 -2.47 -4.49 13.09
C GLN A 314 -2.30 -5.83 12.38
N ASN A 315 -1.06 -6.23 12.07
CA ASN A 315 -0.78 -7.48 11.39
C ASN A 315 -1.21 -8.70 12.23
N ALA A 316 -0.90 -8.71 13.53
CA ALA A 316 -1.30 -9.79 14.43
C ALA A 316 -2.83 -9.96 14.48
N ARG A 317 -3.56 -8.84 14.59
CA ARG A 317 -5.03 -8.83 14.65
C ARG A 317 -5.68 -9.19 13.31
N ALA A 318 -5.08 -8.77 12.19
CA ALA A 318 -5.52 -9.19 10.86
C ALA A 318 -5.39 -10.71 10.68
N LEU A 319 -4.23 -11.28 11.03
CA LEU A 319 -3.96 -12.72 10.93
C LEU A 319 -4.86 -13.57 11.83
N SER A 320 -5.25 -13.05 13.00
CA SER A 320 -6.19 -13.71 13.93
C SER A 320 -7.66 -13.46 13.62
N GLY A 321 -7.97 -12.65 12.59
CA GLY A 321 -9.34 -12.31 12.19
C GLY A 321 -10.11 -11.48 13.22
N GLU A 322 -9.41 -10.68 14.02
CA GLU A 322 -10.00 -9.91 15.13
C GLU A 322 -10.45 -8.50 14.74
N MET A 323 -10.01 -8.00 13.58
CA MET A 323 -10.42 -6.69 13.09
C MET A 323 -11.85 -6.77 12.54
N GLN A 324 -12.73 -5.87 12.96
CA GLN A 324 -14.08 -5.74 12.40
C GLN A 324 -14.01 -5.06 11.02
N MET A 325 -13.23 -3.99 10.95
CA MET A 325 -12.94 -3.24 9.74
C MET A 325 -11.47 -2.79 9.75
N THR A 326 -10.87 -2.71 8.57
CA THR A 326 -9.54 -2.10 8.34
C THR A 326 -9.63 -1.15 7.17
N LEU A 327 -8.53 -0.45 6.89
CA LEU A 327 -8.37 0.28 5.65
C LEU A 327 -6.93 0.27 5.14
N TRP A 328 -6.78 0.50 3.85
CA TRP A 328 -5.50 0.72 3.20
C TRP A 328 -5.62 1.79 2.10
N HIS A 329 -4.64 1.90 1.21
CA HIS A 329 -4.73 2.64 -0.05
C HIS A 329 -4.67 1.65 -1.22
N ALA A 330 -5.33 1.91 -2.34
CA ALA A 330 -5.43 0.96 -3.45
C ALA A 330 -4.15 0.94 -4.31
N ASP A 331 -3.08 0.34 -3.78
CA ASP A 331 -1.94 -0.11 -4.57
C ASP A 331 -2.27 -1.41 -5.34
N ARG A 332 -1.31 -1.95 -6.10
CA ARG A 332 -1.46 -3.17 -6.92
C ARG A 332 -2.62 -3.08 -7.92
N VAL A 333 -2.78 -1.91 -8.52
CA VAL A 333 -3.88 -1.57 -9.44
C VAL A 333 -3.45 -1.48 -10.91
N THR A 334 -2.16 -1.65 -11.19
CA THR A 334 -1.60 -1.63 -12.55
C THR A 334 -1.40 -3.03 -13.12
N ASP A 335 -1.16 -3.13 -14.43
CA ASP A 335 -0.78 -4.37 -15.12
C ASP A 335 0.46 -5.08 -14.54
N ILE A 336 1.30 -4.37 -13.78
CA ILE A 336 2.49 -4.94 -13.16
C ILE A 336 2.10 -5.85 -12.00
N LEU A 337 1.26 -5.34 -11.08
CA LEU A 337 1.00 -5.98 -9.80
C LEU A 337 -0.39 -6.59 -9.67
N PHE A 338 -1.43 -5.97 -10.25
CA PHE A 338 -2.80 -6.49 -10.18
C PHE A 338 -2.90 -7.98 -10.59
N PRO A 339 -2.33 -8.44 -11.72
CA PRO A 339 -2.48 -9.84 -12.11
C PRO A 339 -1.67 -10.81 -11.22
N GLN A 340 -0.69 -10.32 -10.47
CA GLN A 340 0.07 -11.14 -9.51
C GLN A 340 -0.58 -11.18 -8.12
N SER A 341 -1.26 -10.11 -7.75
CA SER A 341 -1.76 -9.88 -6.39
C SER A 341 -3.07 -9.10 -6.41
N PRO A 342 -4.16 -9.65 -7.00
CA PRO A 342 -5.50 -9.04 -6.96
C PRO A 342 -6.15 -9.16 -5.58
N ASP A 343 -5.33 -9.23 -4.52
CA ASP A 343 -5.74 -9.69 -3.20
C ASP A 343 -6.84 -8.79 -2.63
N PHE A 344 -6.86 -7.47 -2.90
CA PHE A 344 -7.90 -6.55 -2.42
C PHE A 344 -9.33 -6.95 -2.77
N TRP A 345 -9.50 -7.78 -3.81
CA TRP A 345 -10.80 -8.24 -4.30
C TRP A 345 -10.97 -9.76 -4.18
N VAL A 346 -9.97 -10.48 -3.67
CA VAL A 346 -9.94 -11.94 -3.73
C VAL A 346 -9.42 -12.55 -2.42
N PRO A 347 -10.15 -13.52 -1.82
CA PRO A 347 -9.72 -14.20 -0.60
C PRO A 347 -8.59 -15.21 -0.82
N ARG A 348 -7.36 -14.73 -1.00
CA ARG A 348 -6.15 -15.57 -1.11
C ARG A 348 -5.05 -15.21 -0.10
N ARG A 349 -5.11 -14.02 0.48
CA ARG A 349 -4.11 -13.50 1.42
C ARG A 349 -4.78 -12.68 2.51
N VAL A 350 -4.16 -12.72 3.69
CA VAL A 350 -4.46 -11.87 4.84
C VAL A 350 -3.17 -11.20 5.34
N GLY A 351 -3.27 -9.97 5.81
CA GLY A 351 -2.17 -9.17 6.37
C GLY A 351 -2.66 -7.82 6.88
N ALA A 352 -1.77 -7.00 7.42
CA ALA A 352 -2.14 -5.66 7.90
C ALA A 352 -2.81 -4.79 6.82
N ASP A 353 -2.34 -4.89 5.57
CA ASP A 353 -2.90 -4.21 4.39
C ASP A 353 -4.27 -4.76 3.97
N MET A 354 -4.66 -5.94 4.47
CA MET A 354 -5.79 -6.69 3.94
C MET A 354 -6.41 -7.71 4.91
N SER A 355 -7.62 -7.43 5.39
CA SER A 355 -8.27 -8.28 6.40
C SER A 355 -9.75 -8.56 6.14
N SER A 356 -10.22 -8.40 4.90
CA SER A 356 -11.64 -8.61 4.57
C SER A 356 -12.12 -10.06 4.73
N TRP A 357 -11.22 -11.04 4.65
CA TRP A 357 -11.57 -12.46 4.54
C TRP A 357 -10.47 -13.40 5.08
N PRO A 358 -10.13 -13.30 6.38
CA PRO A 358 -9.05 -14.06 6.98
C PRO A 358 -9.24 -15.58 6.87
N ASP A 359 -10.46 -16.08 7.11
CA ASP A 359 -10.71 -17.53 7.13
C ASP A 359 -10.77 -18.13 5.73
N TRP A 360 -11.39 -17.44 4.77
CA TRP A 360 -11.43 -17.89 3.37
C TRP A 360 -10.04 -17.86 2.72
N SER A 361 -9.21 -16.88 3.08
CA SER A 361 -7.81 -16.83 2.64
C SER A 361 -6.98 -17.95 3.26
N ARG A 362 -7.17 -18.23 4.55
CA ARG A 362 -6.48 -19.34 5.22
C ARG A 362 -6.88 -20.69 4.61
N TRP A 363 -8.15 -20.85 4.26
CA TRP A 363 -8.65 -22.02 3.55
C TRP A 363 -7.97 -22.18 2.20
N TYR A 364 -7.84 -21.11 1.41
CA TYR A 364 -7.13 -21.14 0.14
C TYR A 364 -5.63 -21.46 0.31
N GLN A 365 -4.95 -20.84 1.27
CA GLN A 365 -3.51 -21.01 1.50
C GLN A 365 -3.12 -22.39 2.02
N THR A 366 -4.07 -23.17 2.54
CA THR A 366 -3.81 -24.45 3.21
C THR A 366 -4.53 -25.61 2.55
N ASP A 367 -5.03 -25.42 1.33
CA ASP A 367 -5.80 -26.41 0.57
C ASP A 367 -6.96 -26.99 1.41
N GLY A 368 -7.62 -26.11 2.15
CA GLY A 368 -8.78 -26.42 2.98
C GLY A 368 -8.50 -27.01 4.36
N ARG A 369 -7.22 -27.16 4.76
CA ARG A 369 -6.86 -27.72 6.08
C ARG A 369 -7.19 -26.79 7.25
N LEU A 370 -7.12 -25.47 7.05
CA LEU A 370 -7.42 -24.45 8.07
C LEU A 370 -8.39 -23.41 7.52
N GLY A 371 -9.14 -22.74 8.39
CA GLY A 371 -10.16 -21.76 7.96
C GLY A 371 -11.46 -22.43 7.49
N THR A 372 -12.31 -21.67 6.82
CA THR A 372 -13.63 -22.12 6.35
C THR A 372 -13.75 -22.03 4.84
N ALA A 373 -14.50 -22.95 4.23
CA ALA A 373 -14.71 -22.93 2.80
C ALA A 373 -15.46 -21.64 2.39
N PRO A 374 -14.98 -20.91 1.36
CA PRO A 374 -15.64 -19.69 0.90
C PRO A 374 -17.00 -20.00 0.25
N PRO A 375 -17.98 -19.08 0.32
CA PRO A 375 -19.20 -19.18 -0.45
C PRO A 375 -18.92 -19.18 -1.96
N PRO A 376 -19.84 -19.67 -2.82
CA PRO A 376 -19.58 -19.87 -4.25
C PRO A 376 -19.01 -18.65 -4.98
N VAL A 377 -19.53 -17.44 -4.72
CA VAL A 377 -19.03 -16.20 -5.34
C VAL A 377 -17.57 -15.90 -4.95
N MET A 378 -17.20 -16.13 -3.69
CA MET A 378 -15.84 -15.94 -3.19
C MET A 378 -14.89 -17.02 -3.69
N ARG A 379 -15.39 -18.25 -3.85
CA ARG A 379 -14.65 -19.33 -4.50
C ARG A 379 -14.39 -19.02 -5.97
N GLN A 380 -15.37 -18.47 -6.68
CA GLN A 380 -15.21 -18.07 -8.08
C GLN A 380 -14.15 -16.97 -8.25
N LEU A 381 -14.08 -16.00 -7.33
CA LEU A 381 -13.02 -14.98 -7.31
C LEU A 381 -11.63 -15.61 -7.16
N GLN A 382 -11.47 -16.63 -6.30
CA GLN A 382 -10.20 -17.37 -6.18
C GLN A 382 -9.83 -18.07 -7.49
N LEU A 383 -10.79 -18.73 -8.15
CA LEU A 383 -10.57 -19.42 -9.42
C LEU A 383 -10.17 -18.46 -10.54
N TRP A 384 -10.84 -17.29 -10.66
CA TRP A 384 -10.43 -16.26 -11.61
C TRP A 384 -9.04 -15.71 -11.30
N ALA A 385 -8.66 -15.59 -10.02
CA ALA A 385 -7.32 -15.14 -9.67
C ALA A 385 -6.24 -16.19 -9.99
N ASP A 386 -6.56 -17.48 -9.86
CA ASP A 386 -5.70 -18.57 -10.31
C ASP A 386 -5.50 -18.50 -11.84
N GLU A 387 -6.58 -18.31 -12.60
CA GLU A 387 -6.51 -18.13 -14.06
C GLU A 387 -5.72 -16.87 -14.44
N LEU A 388 -6.02 -15.73 -13.82
CA LEU A 388 -5.33 -14.45 -14.01
C LEU A 388 -3.80 -14.60 -13.83
N ARG A 389 -3.37 -15.41 -12.85
CA ARG A 389 -1.96 -15.65 -12.53
C ARG A 389 -1.28 -16.64 -13.48
N THR A 390 -1.98 -17.69 -13.89
CA THR A 390 -1.35 -18.88 -14.51
C THR A 390 -1.58 -19.01 -16.01
N THR A 391 -2.65 -18.42 -16.56
CA THR A 391 -2.99 -18.59 -17.97
C THR A 391 -1.92 -17.98 -18.88
N MET A 392 -1.59 -18.69 -19.96
CA MET A 392 -0.70 -18.20 -21.03
C MET A 392 -1.47 -17.37 -22.08
N ASP A 393 -2.80 -17.42 -22.06
CA ASP A 393 -3.68 -16.69 -22.98
C ASP A 393 -4.00 -15.30 -22.41
N GLU A 394 -3.58 -14.26 -23.13
CA GLU A 394 -3.75 -12.86 -22.70
C GLU A 394 -5.21 -12.38 -22.69
N ALA A 395 -6.05 -12.91 -23.59
CA ALA A 395 -7.48 -12.57 -23.62
C ALA A 395 -8.19 -13.17 -22.41
N ARG A 396 -7.92 -14.45 -22.12
CA ARG A 396 -8.43 -15.11 -20.90
C ARG A 396 -7.94 -14.43 -19.63
N ARG A 397 -6.67 -14.01 -19.59
CA ARG A 397 -6.11 -13.25 -18.46
C ARG A 397 -6.89 -11.95 -18.24
N THR A 398 -7.10 -11.19 -19.31
CA THR A 398 -7.80 -9.91 -19.29
C THR A 398 -9.23 -10.09 -18.80
N GLU A 399 -9.94 -11.10 -19.30
CA GLU A 399 -11.31 -11.41 -18.90
C GLU A 399 -11.40 -11.83 -17.43
N ALA A 400 -10.51 -12.70 -16.94
CA ALA A 400 -10.47 -13.10 -15.54
C ALA A 400 -10.25 -11.89 -14.60
N GLY A 401 -9.32 -10.99 -14.96
CA GLY A 401 -9.09 -9.76 -14.20
C GLY A 401 -10.28 -8.81 -14.21
N LYS A 402 -10.94 -8.65 -15.36
CA LYS A 402 -12.18 -7.87 -15.47
C LYS A 402 -13.32 -8.46 -14.68
N ASN A 403 -13.48 -9.79 -14.65
CA ASN A 403 -14.51 -10.45 -13.85
C ASN A 403 -14.33 -10.22 -12.34
N ILE A 404 -13.09 -10.23 -11.85
CA ILE A 404 -12.80 -9.88 -10.45
C ILE A 404 -13.23 -8.44 -10.15
N LEU A 405 -12.82 -7.47 -10.97
CA LEU A 405 -13.15 -6.06 -10.77
C LEU A 405 -14.64 -5.76 -10.95
N ARG A 406 -15.29 -6.44 -11.91
CA ARG A 406 -16.73 -6.41 -12.14
C ARG A 406 -17.49 -6.88 -10.91
N SER A 407 -17.08 -8.00 -10.33
CA SER A 407 -17.70 -8.50 -9.10
C SER A 407 -17.65 -7.47 -7.99
N ASN A 408 -16.54 -6.74 -7.83
CA ASN A 408 -16.47 -5.63 -6.88
C ASN A 408 -17.37 -4.45 -7.26
N ALA A 409 -17.44 -4.08 -8.53
CA ALA A 409 -18.32 -3.00 -8.97
C ALA A 409 -19.81 -3.32 -8.71
N GLU A 410 -20.22 -4.57 -8.92
CA GLU A 410 -21.59 -5.04 -8.70
C GLU A 410 -21.94 -5.25 -7.22
N ASN A 411 -20.95 -5.61 -6.39
CA ASN A 411 -21.21 -6.02 -5.00
C ASN A 411 -20.61 -5.11 -3.93
N ILE A 412 -19.65 -4.24 -4.29
CA ILE A 412 -18.91 -3.35 -3.39
C ILE A 412 -18.27 -4.15 -2.23
N TRP A 413 -17.42 -5.13 -2.53
CA TRP A 413 -16.76 -5.92 -1.48
C TRP A 413 -15.84 -5.05 -0.61
N ILE A 414 -15.25 -4.02 -1.21
CA ILE A 414 -14.46 -2.99 -0.58
C ILE A 414 -14.88 -1.61 -1.10
N ILE A 415 -14.81 -0.59 -0.25
CA ILE A 415 -15.32 0.75 -0.58
C ILE A 415 -14.15 1.70 -0.87
N GLY A 416 -14.15 2.31 -2.05
CA GLY A 416 -13.27 3.42 -2.41
C GLY A 416 -13.84 4.79 -2.06
N THR A 417 -13.00 5.83 -2.06
CA THR A 417 -13.35 7.22 -1.74
C THR A 417 -12.87 8.18 -2.85
N VAL A 418 -11.62 8.63 -2.78
CA VAL A 418 -10.97 9.50 -3.76
C VAL A 418 -9.68 8.83 -4.21
N GLY A 419 -9.46 8.70 -5.51
CA GLY A 419 -8.23 8.16 -6.09
C GLY A 419 -7.48 9.18 -6.93
N LEU A 420 -6.34 8.78 -7.49
CA LEU A 420 -5.50 9.63 -8.36
C LEU A 420 -5.15 10.99 -7.72
N ALA A 421 -4.98 10.99 -6.40
CA ALA A 421 -4.77 12.19 -5.61
C ALA A 421 -3.41 12.84 -5.90
N PRO A 422 -3.26 14.16 -5.73
CA PRO A 422 -1.98 14.84 -5.87
C PRO A 422 -0.98 14.46 -4.77
N HIS A 423 0.28 14.29 -5.15
CA HIS A 423 1.40 14.00 -4.25
C HIS A 423 2.54 15.02 -4.45
N PRO A 424 2.99 15.73 -3.39
CA PRO A 424 4.12 16.64 -3.50
C PRO A 424 5.45 15.91 -3.61
N VAL A 425 6.29 16.37 -4.54
CA VAL A 425 7.69 15.97 -4.67
C VAL A 425 8.55 17.23 -4.63
N VAL A 426 9.29 17.39 -3.54
CA VAL A 426 10.16 18.54 -3.28
C VAL A 426 11.58 18.17 -3.70
N LEU A 427 12.22 19.08 -4.43
CA LEU A 427 13.61 18.94 -4.82
C LEU A 427 14.34 20.27 -4.68
N SER A 428 15.63 20.21 -4.37
CA SER A 428 16.53 21.36 -4.45
C SER A 428 16.52 21.91 -5.87
N SER A 429 16.50 23.24 -6.01
CA SER A 429 16.54 23.93 -7.29
C SER A 429 17.77 23.59 -8.15
N ARG A 430 18.79 22.93 -7.58
CA ARG A 430 19.97 22.41 -8.27
C ARG A 430 19.85 20.95 -8.70
N LEU A 431 18.93 20.17 -8.13
CA LEU A 431 18.74 18.77 -8.52
C LEU A 431 18.10 18.69 -9.92
N ARG A 432 18.66 17.86 -10.78
CA ARG A 432 18.28 17.64 -12.19
C ARG A 432 18.07 16.15 -12.43
N GLY A 433 17.39 15.83 -13.54
CA GLY A 433 17.04 14.45 -13.92
C GLY A 433 15.72 13.95 -13.33
N VAL A 434 15.12 14.69 -12.41
CA VAL A 434 13.77 14.41 -11.88
C VAL A 434 12.72 14.95 -12.86
N PRO A 435 11.74 14.14 -13.31
CA PRO A 435 10.71 14.61 -14.22
C PRO A 435 9.71 15.54 -13.50
N ALA A 436 9.24 16.56 -14.23
CA ALA A 436 8.27 17.52 -13.69
C ALA A 436 6.92 16.88 -13.34
N ASN A 437 6.54 15.84 -14.10
CA ASN A 437 5.34 15.05 -13.89
C ASN A 437 5.71 13.58 -13.69
N GLY A 438 5.01 12.91 -12.79
CA GLY A 438 5.22 11.51 -12.47
C GLY A 438 4.00 10.90 -11.82
N ILE A 439 4.08 9.59 -11.66
CA ILE A 439 3.14 8.75 -10.95
C ILE A 439 3.82 8.34 -9.64
N TRP A 440 3.11 8.43 -8.52
CA TRP A 440 3.66 8.10 -7.21
C TRP A 440 2.93 6.89 -6.59
N GLY A 441 3.67 5.85 -6.23
CA GLY A 441 3.18 4.77 -5.38
C GLY A 441 3.93 3.46 -5.54
N TRP A 442 3.41 2.40 -4.94
CA TRP A 442 4.11 1.11 -4.87
C TRP A 442 4.34 0.41 -6.22
N ASP A 443 3.34 0.40 -7.12
CA ASP A 443 3.42 -0.32 -8.42
C ASP A 443 4.57 0.14 -9.32
N ASN A 444 5.01 1.39 -9.20
CA ASN A 444 6.16 1.92 -9.93
C ASN A 444 7.38 2.19 -9.02
N ARG A 445 7.32 1.65 -7.79
CA ARG A 445 8.34 1.80 -6.73
C ARG A 445 8.72 3.25 -6.49
N TRP A 446 7.68 4.09 -6.40
CA TRP A 446 7.74 5.53 -6.18
C TRP A 446 8.63 6.23 -7.21
N THR A 447 9.91 6.41 -6.92
CA THR A 447 10.85 7.09 -7.82
C THR A 447 11.63 6.16 -8.74
N LEU A 448 11.65 4.84 -8.48
CA LEU A 448 12.58 3.94 -9.16
C LEU A 448 12.38 3.87 -10.68
N SER A 449 11.13 3.97 -11.12
CA SER A 449 10.76 4.05 -12.55
C SER A 449 11.31 5.30 -13.26
N TYR A 450 11.76 6.31 -12.50
CA TYR A 450 12.39 7.54 -13.00
C TYR A 450 13.92 7.54 -12.85
N HIS A 451 14.50 6.34 -12.65
CA HIS A 451 15.94 6.09 -12.68
C HIS A 451 16.77 7.04 -11.81
N PRO A 452 16.57 7.09 -10.47
CA PRO A 452 17.24 8.06 -9.60
C PRO A 452 18.77 8.00 -9.63
N SER A 453 19.37 6.90 -10.09
CA SER A 453 20.81 6.81 -10.33
C SER A 453 21.33 7.80 -11.38
N THR A 454 20.48 8.30 -12.28
CA THR A 454 20.83 9.30 -13.31
C THR A 454 20.53 10.73 -12.86
N TRP A 455 20.02 10.95 -11.65
CA TRP A 455 19.82 12.29 -11.12
C TRP A 455 21.17 12.90 -10.74
N TYR A 456 21.31 14.22 -10.91
CA TYR A 456 22.57 14.93 -10.69
C TYR A 456 22.32 16.35 -10.17
N PHE A 457 23.33 16.95 -9.56
CA PHE A 457 23.28 18.36 -9.16
C PHE A 457 23.93 19.24 -10.21
N GLU A 458 23.25 20.33 -10.58
CA GLU A 458 23.83 21.40 -11.37
C GLU A 458 24.73 22.29 -10.49
N GLY A 459 25.93 22.59 -10.98
CA GLY A 459 26.98 23.27 -10.23
C GLY A 459 27.73 22.32 -9.28
N HIS A 460 29.04 22.50 -9.15
CA HIS A 460 29.84 21.70 -8.22
C HIS A 460 29.41 21.94 -6.78
N ARG A 461 29.09 20.88 -6.06
CA ARG A 461 29.02 20.87 -4.59
C ARG A 461 30.05 19.86 -4.11
N SER A 462 31.20 20.34 -3.66
CA SER A 462 32.07 19.58 -2.78
C SER A 462 31.54 19.78 -1.36
N HIS A 463 30.94 18.73 -0.79
CA HIS A 463 30.64 18.68 0.65
C HIS A 463 31.74 17.94 1.37
#